data_AF-A0AA90R5X4-F1
#
_entry.id   AF-A0AA90R5X4-F1
#
_cell.length_a   1.000
_cell.length_b   1.000
_cell.length_c   1.000
_cell.angle_alpha   90.00
_cell.angle_beta   90.00
_cell.angle_gamma   90.00
#
_symmetry.space_group_name_H-M   'P 1'
#
loop_
_entity.id
_entity.type
_entity.pdbx_description
1 polymer ?
#
loop_
_entity_poly.entity_id
_entity_poly.type
_entity_poly.pdbx_seq_one_letter_code
_entity_poly.pdbx_strand_id
1 'polypeptide(L)' 'MLGNTPFIESLYKNDWKNKIEKSGLTKQEIEAAYDRTKLDKMAALGEQIKWLKASGFQDVDCIYKYYNFVVLFGRKL' A
#
# COMPACT_ATOMS: atom_id res chain seq x y z
N MET A 1 -0.08 7.62 2.89
CA MET A 1 0.89 6.62 2.39
C MET A 1 1.13 5.55 3.44
N LEU A 2 1.56 4.34 3.06
CA LEU A 2 1.85 3.24 4.00
C LEU A 2 3.19 3.36 4.76
N GLY A 3 4.12 4.17 4.24
CA GLY A 3 5.42 4.41 4.88
C GLY A 3 5.30 5.29 6.12
N ASN A 4 6.02 4.94 7.19
CA ASN A 4 6.00 5.69 8.46
C ASN A 4 6.96 6.91 8.44
N THR A 5 7.80 7.03 7.42
CA THR A 5 8.71 8.17 7.22
C THR A 5 8.77 8.55 5.74
N PRO A 6 9.15 9.79 5.39
CA PRO A 6 9.31 10.19 3.99
C PRO A 6 10.30 9.33 3.20
N PHE A 7 11.36 8.84 3.87
CA PHE A 7 12.33 7.94 3.25
C PHE A 7 11.72 6.57 2.92
N ILE A 8 10.97 5.97 3.86
CA ILE A 8 10.33 4.67 3.62
C ILE A 8 9.26 4.80 2.55
N GLU A 9 8.57 5.93 2.50
CA GLU A 9 7.61 6.22 1.44
C GLU A 9 8.26 6.29 0.05
N SER A 10 9.35 7.04 -0.09
CA SER A 10 10.06 7.15 -1.37
C SER A 10 10.63 5.80 -1.80
N LEU A 11 11.16 5.01 -0.85
CA LEU A 11 11.59 3.63 -1.08
C LEU A 11 10.46 2.78 -1.68
N TYR A 12 9.23 2.87 -1.14
CA TYR A 12 8.10 2.08 -1.61
C TYR A 12 7.60 2.51 -3.00
N LYS A 13 7.57 3.82 -3.25
CA LYS A 13 7.21 4.37 -4.57
C LYS A 13 8.23 3.97 -5.63
N ASN A 14 9.51 4.06 -5.31
CA ASN A 14 10.61 3.75 -6.24
C ASN A 14 10.64 2.25 -6.58
N ASP A 15 10.42 1.39 -5.60
CA ASP A 15 10.34 -0.06 -5.83
C ASP A 15 9.16 -0.42 -6.77
N TRP A 16 7.97 0.13 -6.54
CA TRP A 16 6.83 -0.06 -7.45
C TRP A 16 7.13 0.46 -8.85
N LYS A 17 7.69 1.67 -8.96
CA LYS A 17 8.09 2.28 -10.23
C LYS A 17 9.02 1.36 -11.04
N ASN A 18 10.07 0.87 -10.39
CA ASN A 18 11.05 -0.03 -11.00
C ASN A 18 10.42 -1.35 -11.49
N LYS A 19 9.40 -1.85 -10.79
CA LYS A 19 8.72 -3.10 -11.17
C LYS A 19 7.80 -2.92 -12.36
N ILE A 20 7.00 -1.86 -12.37
CA ILE A 20 6.09 -1.61 -13.50
C ILE A 20 6.87 -1.33 -14.78
N GLU A 21 8.00 -0.61 -14.70
CA GLU A 21 8.87 -0.35 -15.84
C GLU A 21 9.55 -1.61 -16.39
N LYS A 22 9.64 -2.68 -15.59
CA LYS A 22 10.22 -3.99 -15.97
C LYS A 22 9.16 -5.09 -16.19
N SER A 23 7.88 -4.75 -16.15
CA SER A 23 6.77 -5.72 -16.19
C SER A 23 6.42 -6.22 -17.59
N GLY A 24 7.00 -5.63 -18.65
CA GLY A 24 6.64 -5.91 -20.04
C GLY A 24 5.42 -5.14 -20.54
N LEU A 25 4.82 -4.29 -19.70
CA LEU A 25 3.74 -3.39 -20.10
C LEU A 25 4.23 -2.37 -21.16
N THR A 26 3.30 -1.96 -22.02
CA THR A 26 3.54 -0.87 -22.97
C THR A 26 3.68 0.46 -22.24
N LYS A 27 4.30 1.45 -22.90
CA LYS A 27 4.45 2.80 -22.34
C LYS A 27 3.10 3.43 -21.98
N GLN A 28 2.08 3.20 -22.82
CA GLN A 28 0.74 3.74 -22.59
C GLN A 28 0.08 3.12 -21.35
N GLU A 29 0.25 1.82 -21.13
CA GLU A 29 -0.24 1.14 -19.91
C GLU A 29 0.50 1.62 -18.66
N ILE A 30 1.81 1.86 -18.75
CA ILE A 30 2.62 2.41 -17.64
C ILE A 30 2.17 3.84 -17.31
N GLU A 31 1.96 4.69 -18.31
CA GLU A 31 1.46 6.06 -18.12
C GLU A 31 0.06 6.07 -17.49
N ALA A 32 -0.83 5.22 -17.97
CA ALA A 32 -2.16 5.05 -17.38
C ALA A 32 -2.10 4.58 -15.92
N ALA A 33 -1.16 3.69 -15.59
CA ALA A 33 -0.93 3.26 -14.21
C ALA A 33 -0.43 4.42 -13.33
N TYR A 34 0.50 5.25 -13.83
CA TYR A 34 0.94 6.45 -13.11
C TYR A 34 -0.21 7.42 -12.86
N ASP A 35 -1.03 7.70 -13.87
CA ASP A 35 -2.17 8.61 -13.73
C ASP A 35 -3.19 8.10 -12.72
N ARG A 36 -3.45 6.78 -12.71
CA ARG A 36 -4.34 6.15 -11.73
C ARG A 36 -3.84 6.33 -10.30
N THR A 37 -2.54 6.18 -10.05
CA THR A 37 -1.99 6.31 -8.69
C THR A 37 -2.12 7.73 -8.12
N LYS A 38 -2.27 8.76 -8.96
CA LYS A 38 -2.54 10.13 -8.51
C LYS A 38 -3.89 10.27 -7.78
N LEU A 39 -4.81 9.33 -7.99
CA LEU A 39 -6.12 9.31 -7.36
C LEU A 39 -6.11 8.61 -5.99
N ASP A 40 -5.01 7.95 -5.62
CA ASP A 40 -4.95 7.11 -4.42
C ASP A 40 -4.86 7.95 -3.14
N LYS A 41 -5.85 7.78 -2.26
CA LYS A 41 -5.86 8.36 -0.91
C LYS A 41 -5.37 7.34 0.11
N MET A 42 -4.05 7.20 0.21
CA MET A 42 -3.46 6.19 1.08
C MET A 42 -3.37 6.65 2.55
N ALA A 43 -3.78 5.79 3.48
CA ALA A 43 -3.51 5.94 4.91
C ALA A 43 -2.25 5.16 5.34
N ALA A 44 -1.62 5.56 6.46
CA ALA A 44 -0.53 4.80 7.06
C ALA A 44 -1.01 3.44 7.54
N LEU A 45 -0.14 2.43 7.49
CA LEU A 45 -0.48 1.07 7.93
C LEU A 45 -0.98 1.06 9.38
N GLY A 46 -0.32 1.83 10.25
CA GLY A 46 -0.73 1.99 11.65
C GLY A 46 -2.13 2.58 11.80
N GLU A 47 -2.50 3.57 10.97
CA GLU A 47 -3.85 4.16 11.01
C GLU A 47 -4.91 3.15 10.54
N GLN A 48 -4.63 2.37 9.48
CA GLN A 48 -5.54 1.32 9.02
C GLN A 48 -5.76 0.24 10.10
N ILE A 49 -4.70 -0.18 10.81
CA ILE A 49 -4.80 -1.12 11.94
C ILE A 49 -5.63 -0.52 13.08
N LYS A 50 -5.42 0.76 13.42
CA LYS A 50 -6.22 1.45 14.44
C LYS A 50 -7.70 1.50 14.06
N TRP A 51 -8.03 1.80 12.80
CA TRP A 51 -9.41 1.83 12.32
C TRP A 51 -10.10 0.47 12.40
N LEU A 52 -9.40 -0.61 12.04
CA LEU A 52 -9.93 -1.97 12.19
C LEU A 52 -10.24 -2.30 13.66
N LYS A 53 -9.31 -2.00 14.57
CA LYS A 53 -9.52 -2.17 16.02
C LYS A 53 -10.69 -1.33 16.53
N ALA A 54 -10.76 -0.06 16.13
CA ALA A 54 -11.84 0.85 16.52
C ALA A 54 -13.21 0.41 15.97
N SER A 55 -13.23 -0.34 14.86
CA SER A 55 -14.45 -0.90 14.27
C SER A 55 -14.94 -2.19 14.95
N GLY A 56 -14.25 -2.65 16.01
CA GLY A 56 -14.61 -3.84 16.78
C GLY A 56 -14.01 -5.15 16.30
N PHE A 57 -13.09 -5.12 15.32
CA PHE A 57 -12.32 -6.31 14.97
C PHE A 57 -11.30 -6.64 16.07
N GLN A 58 -11.16 -7.92 16.36
CA GLN A 58 -10.16 -8.49 17.26
C GLN A 58 -9.02 -9.13 16.45
N ASP A 59 -7.91 -9.43 17.13
CA ASP A 59 -6.72 -10.06 16.53
C ASP A 59 -6.25 -9.38 15.22
N VAL A 60 -6.32 -8.05 15.20
CA VAL A 60 -5.95 -7.26 14.02
C VAL A 60 -4.44 -7.25 13.85
N ASP A 61 -3.96 -7.73 12.70
CA ASP A 61 -2.53 -7.75 12.37
C ASP A 61 -2.27 -7.61 10.87
N CYS A 62 -1.03 -7.30 10.50
CA CYS A 62 -0.53 -7.30 9.13
C CYS A 62 0.20 -8.62 8.86
N ILE A 63 -0.49 -9.60 8.28
CA ILE A 63 0.03 -10.96 8.09
C ILE A 63 0.99 -11.08 6.89
N TYR A 64 1.00 -10.09 6.00
CA TYR A 64 1.96 -10.00 4.91
C TYR A 64 2.26 -8.54 4.60
N LYS A 65 3.54 -8.23 4.41
CA LYS A 65 3.99 -6.89 4.03
C LYS A 65 5.06 -6.97 2.95
N TYR A 66 4.78 -6.30 1.84
CA TYR A 66 5.72 -6.09 0.74
C TYR A 66 5.61 -4.67 0.20
N TYR A 67 6.45 -3.77 0.72
CA TYR A 67 6.42 -2.33 0.42
C TYR A 67 5.00 -1.75 0.63
N ASN A 68 4.36 -1.25 -0.44
CA ASN A 68 2.98 -0.72 -0.42
C ASN A 68 1.89 -1.80 -0.53
N PHE A 69 2.24 -3.07 -0.72
CA PHE A 69 1.29 -4.17 -0.79
C PHE A 69 1.26 -4.88 0.56
N VAL A 70 0.11 -4.82 1.23
CA VAL A 70 -0.07 -5.36 2.58
C VAL A 70 -1.33 -6.21 2.64
N VAL A 71 -1.31 -7.26 3.45
CA VAL A 71 -2.50 -8.04 3.79
C VAL A 71 -2.79 -7.82 5.26
N LEU A 72 -3.91 -7.16 5.53
CA LEU A 72 -4.44 -6.98 6.87
C LEU A 72 -5.40 -8.12 7.20
N PHE A 73 -5.29 -8.63 8.42
CA PHE A 73 -6.20 -9.60 9.01
C PHE A 73 -6.93 -8.95 10.18
N GLY A 74 -8.18 -9.36 10.39
CA GLY A 74 -8.96 -9.00 11.56
C GLY A 74 -10.10 -10.01 11.73
N ARG A 75 -10.28 -10.50 12.95
CA ARG A 75 -11.31 -11.46 13.31
C ARG A 75 -12.50 -10.74 13.92
N LYS A 76 -13.72 -11.05 13.48
CA LYS A 76 -14.95 -10.57 14.11
C LYS A 76 -15.60 -11.73 14.87
N LEU A 77 -15.93 -11.49 16.14
CA LEU A 77 -16.68 -12.41 16.98
C LEU A 77 -18.19 -12.15 16.86
#